data_AF-A0AAU1FXP3-F1
#
_entry.id   AF-A0AAU1FXP3-F1
#
_cell.length_a   1.000
_cell.length_b   1.000
_cell.length_c   1.000
_cell.angle_alpha   90.00
_cell.angle_beta   90.00
_cell.angle_gamma   90.00
#
_symmetry.space_group_name_H-M   'P 1'
#
loop_
_entity.id
_entity.type
_entity.pdbx_description
1 polymer ?
#
loop_
_entity_poly.entity_id
_entity_poly.type
_entity_poly.pdbx_seq_one_letter_code
_entity_poly.pdbx_strand_id
1 'polypeptide(L)'
;MWALGLGTAASRTTNPLLLALLIGVAGYVVAARRTTAPWAHSYTAFVKLGVTVLAIRLAFAVFLGSPIPGTHVIVTLPEAPLPHWAQGIRIGSRVTAEGLVFALYDGLKLATLLICVGAANALANPARLLKSLPGALYEAGVAVVVALTFAPNLIADVQRLRAARRLRGRPDKGLRGLLHVGLPVLEGALERSVALAAAMDARGYGRTAEVLPTVRRTTAVLTLGGLLGVCAGTYGLLTEEGGSYGLPVLLAGLAAALGGLWLGGRRSLRTRYRPDAWGARAWLVAGSGVAVASLMVAAASYDPVALRPGVVPLVAPTLPLWPAAAILLGLLPAFVAPAPQRPRTPAHPSPLKEPS
;
A
#
# COMPACT_ATOMS: atom_id res chain seq x y z
N MET A 1 -6.10 7.74 0.45
CA MET A 1 -7.56 7.78 0.19
C MET A 1 -7.90 7.23 -1.17
N TRP A 2 -7.48 7.85 -2.28
CA TRP A 2 -7.81 7.36 -3.63
C TRP A 2 -7.49 5.88 -3.86
N ALA A 3 -6.23 5.46 -3.66
CA ALA A 3 -5.82 4.07 -3.85
C ALA A 3 -6.48 3.10 -2.84
N LEU A 4 -6.79 3.57 -1.62
CA LEU A 4 -7.56 2.78 -0.65
C LEU A 4 -8.97 2.54 -1.17
N GLY A 5 -9.61 3.55 -1.75
CA GLY A 5 -10.95 3.42 -2.34
C GLY A 5 -10.99 2.45 -3.52
N LEU A 6 -9.98 2.49 -4.40
CA LEU A 6 -9.83 1.49 -5.46
C LEU A 6 -9.60 0.08 -4.89
N GLY A 7 -8.79 -0.05 -3.84
CA GLY A 7 -8.59 -1.32 -3.14
C GLY A 7 -9.87 -1.87 -2.49
N THR A 8 -10.68 -0.99 -1.88
CA THR A 8 -12.00 -1.35 -1.33
C THR A 8 -12.97 -1.76 -2.45
N ALA A 9 -12.94 -1.10 -3.60
CA ALA A 9 -13.73 -1.53 -4.76
C ALA A 9 -13.30 -2.92 -5.27
N ALA A 10 -11.98 -3.15 -5.40
CA ALA A 10 -11.43 -4.44 -5.81
C ALA A 10 -11.80 -5.57 -4.82
N SER A 11 -11.86 -5.29 -3.52
CA SER A 11 -12.22 -6.31 -2.53
C SER A 11 -13.70 -6.75 -2.62
N ARG A 12 -14.56 -5.92 -3.22
CA ARG A 12 -16.01 -6.16 -3.35
C ARG A 12 -16.43 -6.91 -4.61
N THR A 13 -15.54 -7.11 -5.58
CA THR A 13 -15.86 -7.80 -6.84
C THR A 13 -14.89 -8.94 -7.16
N THR A 14 -15.40 -9.95 -7.85
CA THR A 14 -14.60 -10.99 -8.53
C THR A 14 -14.82 -10.96 -10.05
N ASN A 15 -15.59 -9.98 -10.56
CA ASN A 15 -15.83 -9.83 -12.00
C ASN A 15 -14.53 -9.40 -12.69
N PRO A 16 -14.00 -10.20 -13.63
CA PRO A 16 -12.70 -9.94 -14.24
C PRO A 16 -12.68 -8.65 -15.07
N LEU A 17 -13.81 -8.26 -15.65
CA LEU A 17 -13.91 -7.04 -16.47
C LEU A 17 -13.80 -5.78 -15.59
N LEU A 18 -14.44 -5.79 -14.42
CA LEU A 18 -14.34 -4.69 -13.46
C LEU A 18 -12.94 -4.61 -12.82
N LEU A 19 -12.33 -5.77 -12.53
CA LEU A 19 -10.95 -5.83 -12.03
C LEU A 19 -9.95 -5.32 -13.09
N ALA A 20 -10.10 -5.73 -14.34
CA ALA A 20 -9.30 -5.21 -15.46
C ALA A 20 -9.48 -3.70 -15.63
N LEU A 21 -10.72 -3.20 -15.50
CA LEU A 21 -11.00 -1.75 -15.52
C LEU A 21 -10.30 -1.02 -14.36
N LEU A 22 -10.35 -1.55 -13.13
CA LEU A 22 -9.63 -1.00 -11.99
C LEU A 22 -8.11 -0.95 -12.22
N ILE A 23 -7.54 -2.02 -12.76
CA ILE A 23 -6.12 -2.08 -13.15
C ILE A 23 -5.82 -1.01 -14.21
N GLY A 24 -6.67 -0.87 -15.22
CA GLY A 24 -6.55 0.14 -16.27
C GLY A 24 -6.60 1.57 -15.74
N VAL A 25 -7.57 1.87 -14.88
CA VAL A 25 -7.71 3.18 -14.22
C VAL A 25 -6.48 3.48 -13.35
N ALA A 26 -6.05 2.53 -12.53
CA ALA A 26 -4.87 2.68 -11.69
C ALA A 26 -3.61 2.90 -12.52
N GLY A 27 -3.41 2.08 -13.56
CA GLY A 27 -2.29 2.18 -14.47
C GLY A 27 -2.25 3.48 -15.25
N TYR A 28 -3.40 3.96 -15.74
CA TYR A 28 -3.51 5.22 -16.45
C TYR A 28 -3.16 6.41 -15.56
N VAL A 29 -3.72 6.47 -14.34
CA VAL A 29 -3.42 7.55 -13.39
C VAL A 29 -1.94 7.55 -13.01
N VAL A 30 -1.35 6.37 -12.77
CA VAL A 30 0.09 6.25 -12.51
C VAL A 30 0.90 6.69 -13.73
N ALA A 31 0.56 6.26 -14.94
CA ALA A 31 1.28 6.66 -16.15
C ALA A 31 1.22 8.18 -16.38
N ALA A 32 0.06 8.80 -16.17
CA ALA A 32 -0.15 10.23 -16.37
C ALA A 32 0.51 11.09 -15.27
N ARG A 33 0.65 10.57 -14.04
CA ARG A 33 1.05 11.37 -12.87
C ARG A 33 2.34 10.92 -12.18
N ARG A 34 2.98 9.82 -12.60
CA ARG A 34 4.27 9.39 -12.04
C ARG A 34 5.35 10.45 -12.22
N THR A 35 6.12 10.69 -11.17
CA THR A 35 7.32 11.54 -11.21
C THR A 35 8.54 10.72 -11.67
N THR A 36 9.64 11.35 -12.04
CA THR A 36 10.90 10.67 -12.43
C THR A 36 11.70 10.12 -11.24
N ALA A 37 11.11 10.07 -10.06
CA ALA A 37 11.80 9.69 -8.84
C ALA A 37 11.99 8.16 -8.71
N PRO A 38 12.96 7.69 -7.90
CA PRO A 38 13.27 6.26 -7.78
C PRO A 38 12.06 5.39 -7.41
N TRP A 39 11.17 5.88 -6.54
CA TRP A 39 9.92 5.20 -6.13
C TRP A 39 8.89 5.04 -7.25
N ALA A 40 9.03 5.73 -8.38
CA ALA A 40 8.13 5.54 -9.53
C ALA A 40 8.24 4.14 -10.16
N HIS A 41 9.36 3.45 -9.96
CA HIS A 41 9.55 2.05 -10.40
C HIS A 41 8.79 1.04 -9.53
N SER A 42 8.30 1.46 -8.34
CA SER A 42 7.55 0.58 -7.45
C SER A 42 6.29 0.05 -8.13
N TYR A 43 5.59 0.85 -8.95
CA TYR A 43 4.40 0.37 -9.65
C TYR A 43 4.69 -0.87 -10.51
N THR A 44 5.75 -0.82 -11.32
CA THR A 44 6.17 -1.95 -12.16
C THR A 44 6.52 -3.18 -11.33
N ALA A 45 7.16 -3.00 -10.17
CA ALA A 45 7.47 -4.10 -9.26
C ALA A 45 6.20 -4.77 -8.70
N PHE A 46 5.23 -3.96 -8.27
CA PHE A 46 3.94 -4.45 -7.76
C PHE A 46 3.08 -5.11 -8.84
N VAL A 47 3.09 -4.61 -10.08
CA VAL A 47 2.45 -5.26 -11.24
C VAL A 47 3.10 -6.62 -11.51
N LYS A 48 4.44 -6.69 -11.55
CA LYS A 48 5.16 -7.97 -11.73
C LYS A 48 4.80 -8.97 -10.64
N LEU A 49 4.81 -8.53 -9.37
CA LEU A 49 4.42 -9.37 -8.24
C LEU A 49 2.97 -9.86 -8.39
N GLY A 50 2.04 -8.99 -8.82
CA GLY A 50 0.64 -9.35 -9.03
C GLY A 50 0.46 -10.42 -10.12
N VAL A 51 1.18 -10.28 -11.22
CA VAL A 51 1.22 -11.29 -12.30
C VAL A 51 1.86 -12.59 -11.80
N THR A 52 2.94 -12.52 -11.02
CA THR A 52 3.58 -13.70 -10.41
C THR A 52 2.61 -14.43 -9.48
N VAL A 53 1.89 -13.71 -8.60
CA VAL A 53 0.89 -14.31 -7.69
C VAL A 53 -0.24 -14.96 -8.48
N LEU A 54 -0.74 -14.30 -9.53
CA LEU A 54 -1.75 -14.87 -10.41
C LEU A 54 -1.24 -16.15 -11.09
N ALA A 55 -0.03 -16.13 -11.64
CA ALA A 55 0.57 -17.29 -12.31
C ALA A 55 0.78 -18.46 -11.34
N ILE A 56 1.28 -18.20 -10.14
CA ILE A 56 1.41 -19.19 -9.08
C ILE A 56 0.04 -19.77 -8.72
N ARG A 57 -1.00 -18.94 -8.58
CA ARG A 57 -2.35 -19.39 -8.24
C ARG A 57 -2.95 -20.27 -9.34
N LEU A 58 -2.75 -19.91 -10.61
CA LEU A 58 -3.16 -20.73 -11.75
C LEU A 58 -2.40 -22.05 -11.80
N ALA A 59 -1.09 -22.03 -11.56
CA ALA A 59 -0.29 -23.24 -11.47
C ALA A 59 -0.80 -24.17 -10.36
N PHE A 60 -1.06 -23.66 -9.16
CA PHE A 60 -1.66 -24.44 -8.08
C PHE A 60 -3.02 -25.02 -8.48
N ALA A 61 -3.89 -24.24 -9.13
CA ALA A 61 -5.18 -24.74 -9.61
C ALA A 61 -5.06 -25.85 -10.67
N VAL A 62 -4.03 -25.79 -11.52
CA VAL A 62 -3.74 -26.83 -12.53
C VAL A 62 -3.14 -28.09 -11.90
N PHE A 63 -2.18 -27.95 -10.98
CA PHE A 63 -1.44 -29.10 -10.41
C PHE A 63 -2.17 -29.81 -9.26
N LEU A 64 -2.84 -29.06 -8.38
CA LEU A 64 -3.57 -29.61 -7.22
C LEU A 64 -5.06 -29.84 -7.52
N GLY A 65 -5.54 -29.33 -8.66
CA GLY A 65 -6.96 -29.30 -9.00
C GLY A 65 -7.72 -28.19 -8.27
N SER A 66 -8.96 -27.97 -8.71
CA SER A 66 -9.89 -27.04 -8.06
C SER A 66 -10.95 -27.82 -7.27
N PRO A 67 -11.34 -27.38 -6.06
CA PRO A 67 -12.45 -27.98 -5.30
C PRO A 67 -13.83 -27.72 -5.95
N ILE A 68 -13.88 -26.98 -7.05
CA ILE A 68 -15.13 -26.57 -7.70
C ILE A 68 -15.63 -27.67 -8.63
N PRO A 69 -16.90 -28.09 -8.50
CA PRO A 69 -17.52 -29.01 -9.45
C PRO A 69 -17.49 -28.40 -10.85
N GLY A 70 -16.91 -29.11 -11.82
CA GLY A 70 -16.85 -28.65 -13.21
C GLY A 70 -17.25 -29.77 -14.17
N THR A 71 -18.02 -29.44 -15.19
CA THR A 71 -18.45 -30.38 -16.23
C THR A 71 -17.49 -30.37 -17.42
N HIS A 72 -16.77 -29.27 -17.64
CA HIS A 72 -15.85 -29.11 -18.76
C HIS A 72 -14.41 -29.44 -18.37
N VAL A 73 -13.98 -30.67 -18.64
CA VAL A 73 -12.59 -31.11 -18.40
C VAL A 73 -11.70 -30.67 -19.57
N ILE A 74 -10.64 -29.91 -19.28
CA ILE A 74 -9.65 -29.46 -20.27
C ILE A 74 -8.49 -30.45 -20.37
N VAL A 75 -7.91 -30.83 -19.23
CA VAL A 75 -6.74 -31.73 -19.16
C VAL A 75 -6.91 -32.70 -18.00
N THR A 76 -6.65 -33.97 -18.24
CA THR A 76 -6.54 -34.99 -17.19
C THR A 76 -5.07 -35.27 -16.93
N LEU A 77 -4.55 -34.83 -15.79
CA LEU A 77 -3.21 -35.26 -15.36
C LEU A 77 -3.29 -36.67 -14.78
N PRO A 78 -2.26 -37.52 -14.99
CA PRO A 78 -2.21 -38.85 -14.39
C PRO A 78 -2.17 -38.74 -12.87
N GLU A 79 -3.10 -39.41 -12.20
CA GLU A 79 -3.18 -39.45 -10.74
C GLU A 79 -1.98 -40.23 -10.20
N ALA A 80 -1.13 -39.57 -9.40
CA ALA A 80 -0.12 -40.27 -8.63
C ALA A 80 -0.80 -40.89 -7.41
N PRO A 81 -0.72 -42.22 -7.19
CA PRO A 81 -1.31 -42.85 -6.01
C PRO A 81 -0.58 -42.32 -4.77
N LEU A 82 -1.25 -41.48 -4.00
CA LEU A 82 -0.69 -40.93 -2.77
C LEU A 82 -0.96 -41.86 -1.59
N PRO A 83 0.01 -42.01 -0.67
CA PRO A 83 -0.15 -42.83 0.51
C PRO A 83 -1.29 -42.33 1.41
N HIS A 84 -1.96 -43.27 2.08
CA HIS A 84 -3.11 -43.13 3.00
C HIS A 84 -3.16 -41.89 3.93
N TRP A 85 -2.02 -41.30 4.32
CA TRP A 85 -1.96 -40.09 5.15
C TRP A 85 -2.23 -38.78 4.37
N ALA A 86 -2.25 -38.83 3.03
CA ALA A 86 -2.47 -37.69 2.13
C ALA A 86 -3.74 -37.84 1.27
N GLN A 87 -4.75 -38.58 1.75
CA GLN A 87 -6.01 -38.83 1.04
C GLN A 87 -6.86 -37.57 0.73
N GLY A 88 -6.50 -36.41 1.30
CA GLY A 88 -7.15 -35.12 1.02
C GLY A 88 -6.52 -34.30 -0.11
N ILE A 89 -5.37 -34.71 -0.68
CA ILE A 89 -4.64 -33.97 -1.71
C ILE A 89 -4.60 -34.83 -2.98
N ARG A 90 -5.43 -34.55 -3.98
CA ARG A 90 -5.37 -35.23 -5.28
C ARG A 90 -4.32 -34.56 -6.15
N ILE A 91 -3.05 -34.97 -6.02
CA ILE A 91 -1.99 -34.51 -6.92
C ILE A 91 -2.23 -35.15 -8.30
N GLY A 92 -2.52 -34.31 -9.29
CA GLY A 92 -2.83 -34.75 -10.66
C GLY A 92 -4.29 -35.12 -10.88
N SER A 93 -5.22 -34.17 -10.70
CA SER A 93 -6.64 -34.38 -10.94
C SER A 93 -7.13 -33.75 -12.26
N ARG A 94 -8.41 -33.95 -12.61
CA ARG A 94 -9.05 -33.38 -13.80
C ARG A 94 -9.06 -31.85 -13.69
N VAL A 95 -8.34 -31.17 -14.58
CA VAL A 95 -8.34 -29.71 -14.71
C VAL A 95 -9.63 -29.31 -15.41
N THR A 96 -10.55 -28.71 -14.68
CA THR A 96 -11.83 -28.20 -15.20
C THR A 96 -11.72 -26.74 -15.60
N ALA A 97 -12.49 -26.35 -16.63
CA ALA A 97 -12.56 -24.95 -17.08
C ALA A 97 -13.12 -24.05 -15.98
N GLU A 98 -14.15 -24.51 -15.27
CA GLU A 98 -14.79 -23.84 -14.14
C GLU A 98 -13.79 -23.57 -13.02
N GLY A 99 -12.96 -24.57 -12.70
CA GLY A 99 -11.94 -24.46 -11.68
C GLY A 99 -10.83 -23.46 -12.04
N LEU A 100 -10.40 -23.46 -13.30
CA LEU A 100 -9.38 -22.55 -13.80
C LEU A 100 -9.89 -21.10 -13.86
N VAL A 101 -11.13 -20.90 -14.33
CA VAL A 101 -11.78 -19.58 -14.39
C VAL A 101 -11.99 -19.02 -12.98
N PHE A 102 -12.39 -19.85 -12.02
CA PHE A 102 -12.46 -19.42 -10.63
C PHE A 102 -11.11 -18.98 -10.09
N ALA A 103 -10.07 -19.81 -10.26
CA ALA A 103 -8.72 -19.46 -9.82
C ALA A 103 -8.20 -18.18 -10.48
N LEU A 104 -8.55 -17.95 -11.75
CA LEU A 104 -8.26 -16.73 -12.48
C LEU A 104 -8.96 -15.50 -11.87
N TYR A 105 -10.28 -15.56 -11.65
CA TYR A 105 -11.05 -14.42 -11.09
C TYR A 105 -10.52 -14.01 -9.73
N ASP A 106 -10.28 -15.03 -8.91
CA ASP A 106 -9.90 -14.85 -7.54
C ASP A 106 -8.41 -14.42 -7.46
N GLY A 107 -7.55 -14.95 -8.34
CA GLY A 107 -6.16 -14.50 -8.51
C GLY A 107 -6.06 -13.07 -9.03
N LEU A 108 -6.92 -12.69 -9.97
CA LEU A 108 -6.99 -11.34 -10.52
C LEU A 108 -7.41 -10.33 -9.46
N LYS A 109 -8.29 -10.71 -8.53
CA LYS A 109 -8.64 -9.88 -7.37
C LYS A 109 -7.42 -9.55 -6.50
N LEU A 110 -6.62 -10.57 -6.15
CA LEU A 110 -5.39 -10.39 -5.38
C LEU A 110 -4.37 -9.53 -6.14
N ALA A 111 -4.19 -9.78 -7.44
CA ALA A 111 -3.33 -8.98 -8.30
C ALA A 111 -3.77 -7.51 -8.34
N THR A 112 -5.08 -7.25 -8.45
CA THR A 112 -5.66 -5.90 -8.47
C THR A 112 -5.41 -5.16 -7.16
N LEU A 113 -5.62 -5.83 -6.01
CA LEU A 113 -5.31 -5.26 -4.69
C LEU A 113 -3.84 -4.85 -4.59
N LEU A 114 -2.96 -5.72 -5.05
CA LEU A 114 -1.53 -5.46 -5.04
C LEU A 114 -1.11 -4.31 -5.97
N ILE A 115 -1.74 -4.22 -7.15
CA ILE A 115 -1.55 -3.11 -8.10
C ILE A 115 -2.05 -1.79 -7.48
N CYS A 116 -3.16 -1.79 -6.73
CA CYS A 116 -3.64 -0.60 -6.02
C CYS A 116 -2.62 -0.14 -4.96
N VAL A 117 -1.99 -1.06 -4.23
CA VAL A 117 -0.88 -0.75 -3.30
C VAL A 117 0.33 -0.20 -4.05
N GLY A 118 0.67 -0.79 -5.21
CA GLY A 118 1.71 -0.29 -6.09
C GLY A 118 1.45 1.13 -6.59
N ALA A 119 0.21 1.43 -6.96
CA ALA A 119 -0.21 2.76 -7.38
C ALA A 119 -0.11 3.78 -6.23
N ALA A 120 -0.50 3.39 -5.01
CA ALA A 120 -0.32 4.23 -3.83
C ALA A 120 1.14 4.59 -3.61
N ASN A 121 2.04 3.60 -3.66
CA ASN A 121 3.48 3.80 -3.43
C ASN A 121 4.16 4.59 -4.55
N ALA A 122 3.72 4.43 -5.80
CA ALA A 122 4.29 5.16 -6.93
C ALA A 122 3.86 6.64 -6.97
N LEU A 123 2.64 6.95 -6.50
CA LEU A 123 2.09 8.31 -6.50
C LEU A 123 2.38 9.08 -5.21
N ALA A 124 2.53 8.39 -4.07
CA ALA A 124 2.79 9.02 -2.78
C ALA A 124 4.28 9.20 -2.51
N ASN A 125 4.69 10.40 -2.11
CA ASN A 125 6.03 10.63 -1.58
C ASN A 125 6.06 10.23 -0.08
N PRO A 126 6.86 9.22 0.33
CA PRO A 126 6.91 8.76 1.72
C PRO A 126 7.33 9.86 2.71
N ALA A 127 8.23 10.76 2.32
CA ALA A 127 8.62 11.89 3.17
C ALA A 127 7.49 12.91 3.33
N ARG A 128 6.63 13.09 2.31
CA ARG A 128 5.42 13.94 2.44
C ARG A 128 4.36 13.25 3.32
N LEU A 129 4.20 11.94 3.21
CA LEU A 129 3.29 11.17 4.07
C LEU A 129 3.63 11.36 5.56
N LEU A 130 4.92 11.29 5.90
CA LEU A 130 5.38 11.55 7.28
C LEU A 130 5.07 12.97 7.76
N LYS A 131 5.13 13.99 6.88
CA LYS A 131 4.75 15.36 7.24
C LYS A 131 3.27 15.50 7.58
N SER A 132 2.44 14.63 7.03
CA SER A 132 0.97 14.59 7.23
C SER A 132 0.53 13.80 8.47
N LEU A 133 1.44 13.10 9.15
CA LEU A 133 1.13 12.42 10.41
C LEU A 133 0.64 13.41 11.48
N PRO A 134 -0.33 13.00 12.32
CA PRO A 134 -0.81 13.83 13.42
C PRO A 134 0.33 14.14 14.39
N GLY A 135 0.27 15.30 15.05
CA GLY A 135 1.30 15.75 16.00
C GLY A 135 1.52 14.77 17.17
N ALA A 136 0.53 13.93 17.48
CA ALA A 136 0.67 12.86 18.47
C ALA A 136 1.78 11.85 18.13
N LEU A 137 2.10 11.68 16.84
CA LEU A 137 3.15 10.79 16.35
C LEU A 137 4.44 11.55 16.03
N TYR A 138 4.65 12.75 16.58
CA TYR A 138 5.79 13.60 16.24
C TYR A 138 7.14 12.90 16.48
N GLU A 139 7.33 12.31 17.66
CA GLU A 139 8.58 11.63 18.02
C GLU A 139 8.88 10.46 17.07
N ALA A 140 7.87 9.63 16.81
CA ALA A 140 7.96 8.55 15.83
C ALA A 140 8.23 9.10 14.42
N GLY A 141 7.56 10.18 14.02
CA GLY A 141 7.73 10.82 12.71
C GLY A 141 9.13 11.36 12.51
N VAL A 142 9.71 12.02 13.52
CA VAL A 142 11.11 12.50 13.49
C VAL A 142 12.06 11.32 13.35
N ALA A 143 11.87 10.26 14.14
CA ALA A 143 12.70 9.05 14.05
C ALA A 143 12.67 8.43 12.63
N VAL A 144 11.49 8.34 12.01
CA VAL A 144 11.38 7.80 10.64
C VAL A 144 11.99 8.75 9.61
N VAL A 145 11.78 10.07 9.72
CA VAL A 145 12.40 11.05 8.80
C VAL A 145 13.92 10.99 8.88
N VAL A 146 14.46 10.91 10.09
CA VAL A 146 15.88 10.69 10.36
C VAL A 146 16.32 9.39 9.68
N ALA A 147 15.66 8.26 9.97
CA ALA A 147 15.99 6.96 9.37
C ALA A 147 15.98 6.98 7.83
N LEU A 148 14.98 7.60 7.19
CA LEU A 148 14.90 7.73 5.73
C LEU A 148 16.03 8.59 5.15
N THR A 149 16.55 9.56 5.92
CA THR A 149 17.68 10.40 5.50
C THR A 149 19.01 9.66 5.66
N PHE A 150 19.16 8.86 6.72
CA PHE A 150 20.38 8.08 6.98
C PHE A 150 20.47 6.80 6.14
N ALA A 151 19.34 6.21 5.73
CA ALA A 151 19.31 4.99 4.92
C ALA A 151 20.19 5.04 3.65
N PRO A 152 20.07 6.05 2.76
CA PRO A 152 20.93 6.12 1.57
C PRO A 152 22.42 6.30 1.94
N ASN A 153 22.72 7.02 3.02
CA ASN A 153 24.09 7.21 3.48
C ASN A 153 24.71 5.89 3.98
N LEU A 154 23.95 5.10 4.75
CA LEU A 154 24.38 3.78 5.21
C LEU A 154 24.61 2.81 4.05
N ILE A 155 23.76 2.84 3.02
CA ILE A 155 23.95 2.03 1.81
C ILE A 155 25.27 2.42 1.11
N ALA A 156 25.55 3.73 0.98
CA ALA A 156 26.78 4.21 0.39
C ALA A 156 28.02 3.80 1.21
N ASP A 157 27.95 3.85 2.54
CA ASP A 157 29.02 3.38 3.43
C ASP A 157 29.29 1.87 3.26
N VAL A 158 28.22 1.07 3.24
CA VAL A 158 28.31 -0.38 2.99
C VAL A 158 28.97 -0.66 1.64
N GLN A 159 28.58 0.07 0.59
CA GLN A 159 29.16 -0.09 -0.74
C GLN A 159 30.64 0.28 -0.77
N ARG A 160 31.03 1.42 -0.16
CA ARG A 160 32.42 1.85 -0.03
C ARG A 160 33.26 0.82 0.73
N LEU A 161 32.74 0.31 1.85
CA LEU A 161 33.45 -0.67 2.68
C LEU A 161 33.60 -2.01 1.97
N ARG A 162 32.57 -2.47 1.24
CA ARG A 162 32.69 -3.67 0.39
C ARG A 162 33.74 -3.48 -0.69
N ALA A 163 33.78 -2.33 -1.37
CA ALA A 163 34.78 -2.04 -2.40
C ALA A 163 36.21 -2.03 -1.82
N ALA A 164 36.44 -1.35 -0.69
CA ALA A 164 37.74 -1.32 -0.03
C ALA A 164 38.24 -2.71 0.37
N ARG A 165 37.33 -3.61 0.79
CA ARG A 165 37.71 -4.99 1.13
C ARG A 165 38.02 -5.85 -0.10
N ARG A 166 37.28 -5.66 -1.19
CA ARG A 166 37.61 -6.31 -2.48
C ARG A 166 39.01 -5.94 -2.95
N LEU A 167 39.39 -4.66 -2.82
CA LEU A 167 40.75 -4.19 -3.13
C LEU A 167 41.83 -4.80 -2.22
N ARG A 168 41.47 -5.20 -0.99
CA ARG A 168 42.36 -5.87 -0.04
C ARG A 168 42.35 -7.41 -0.17
N GLY A 169 41.75 -7.97 -1.22
CA GLY A 169 41.62 -9.42 -1.43
C GLY A 169 40.80 -10.13 -0.35
N ARG A 170 40.03 -9.40 0.46
CA ARG A 170 39.27 -9.97 1.57
C ARG A 170 37.88 -10.41 1.09
N PRO A 171 37.41 -11.59 1.53
CA PRO A 171 36.08 -12.07 1.13
C PRO A 171 35.00 -11.13 1.64
N ASP A 172 34.10 -10.72 0.74
CA ASP A 172 32.99 -9.82 1.04
C ASP A 172 31.63 -10.53 1.19
N LYS A 173 31.59 -11.84 0.89
CA LYS A 173 30.40 -12.70 0.97
C LYS A 173 30.43 -13.61 2.23
N GLY A 174 29.25 -14.01 2.69
CA GLY A 174 29.08 -14.91 3.84
C GLY A 174 28.93 -14.19 5.20
N LEU A 175 28.65 -14.97 6.26
CA LEU A 175 28.35 -14.44 7.60
C LEU A 175 29.52 -13.65 8.21
N ARG A 176 30.75 -14.15 8.05
CA ARG A 176 31.97 -13.44 8.47
C ARG A 176 32.17 -12.15 7.66
N GLY A 177 31.93 -12.20 6.35
CA GLY A 177 31.94 -11.03 5.47
C GLY A 177 30.91 -9.98 5.90
N LEU A 178 29.72 -10.39 6.35
CA LEU A 178 28.68 -9.52 6.85
C LEU A 178 29.07 -8.86 8.18
N LEU A 179 29.56 -9.63 9.17
CA LEU A 179 29.99 -9.10 10.46
C LEU A 179 31.08 -8.02 10.33
N HIS A 180 32.07 -8.24 9.46
CA HIS A 180 33.14 -7.28 9.22
C HIS A 180 32.74 -6.03 8.41
N VAL A 181 31.59 -6.02 7.72
CA VAL A 181 31.01 -4.76 7.17
C VAL A 181 30.08 -4.13 8.17
N GLY A 182 29.26 -4.95 8.82
CA GLY A 182 28.22 -4.52 9.73
C GLY A 182 28.80 -3.76 10.91
N LEU A 183 29.84 -4.28 11.55
CA LEU A 183 30.41 -3.66 12.74
C LEU A 183 30.92 -2.23 12.50
N PRO A 184 31.77 -1.95 11.48
CA PRO A 184 32.21 -0.57 11.21
C PRO A 184 31.07 0.36 10.76
N VAL A 185 30.08 -0.17 10.03
CA VAL A 185 28.92 0.62 9.61
C VAL A 185 28.03 0.97 10.79
N LEU A 186 27.87 0.06 11.75
CA LEU A 186 27.15 0.31 13.00
C LEU A 186 27.87 1.32 13.88
N GLU A 187 29.19 1.19 14.02
CA GLU A 187 30.04 2.17 14.72
C GLU A 187 29.87 3.57 14.11
N GLY A 188 30.04 3.71 12.78
CA GLY A 188 29.82 4.98 12.10
C GLY A 188 28.36 5.46 12.12
N ALA A 189 27.38 4.57 12.27
CA ALA A 189 25.98 4.94 12.50
C ALA A 189 25.77 5.49 13.92
N LEU A 190 26.39 4.89 14.93
CA LEU A 190 26.35 5.32 16.32
C LEU A 190 26.98 6.71 16.47
N GLU A 191 28.18 6.93 15.94
CA GLU A 191 28.84 8.25 15.97
C GLU A 191 27.96 9.34 15.34
N ARG A 192 27.37 9.06 14.17
CA ARG A 192 26.44 9.99 13.51
C ARG A 192 25.16 10.22 14.29
N SER A 193 24.65 9.19 14.98
CA SER A 193 23.46 9.32 15.84
C SER A 193 23.74 10.23 17.05
N VAL A 194 24.92 10.11 17.65
CA VAL A 194 25.36 10.96 18.77
C VAL A 194 25.56 12.40 18.30
N ALA A 195 26.23 12.60 17.16
CA ALA A 195 26.42 13.93 16.58
C ALA A 195 25.08 14.58 16.19
N LEU A 196 24.14 13.80 15.64
CA LEU A 196 22.79 14.28 15.32
C LEU A 196 22.02 14.65 16.59
N ALA A 197 22.09 13.83 17.64
CA ALA A 197 21.43 14.08 18.90
C ALA A 197 21.92 15.41 19.52
N ALA A 198 23.24 15.63 19.54
CA ALA A 198 23.83 16.89 20.02
C ALA A 198 23.36 18.10 19.19
N ALA A 199 23.32 17.97 17.86
CA ALA A 199 22.83 19.03 16.97
C ALA A 199 21.32 19.30 17.13
N MET A 200 20.54 18.26 17.42
CA MET A 200 19.10 18.37 17.69
C MET A 200 18.85 19.09 19.01
N ASP A 201 19.58 18.75 20.07
CA ASP A 201 19.47 19.38 21.38
C ASP A 201 19.86 20.87 21.33
N ALA A 202 20.96 21.21 20.64
CA ALA A 202 21.37 22.59 20.43
C ALA A 202 20.33 23.45 19.67
N ARG A 203 19.53 22.82 18.80
CA ARG A 203 18.41 23.46 18.07
C ARG A 203 17.11 23.48 18.86
N GLY A 204 17.09 22.94 20.08
CA GLY A 204 15.92 22.90 20.96
C GLY A 204 14.90 21.81 20.61
N TYR A 205 15.29 20.77 19.86
CA TYR A 205 14.44 19.59 19.67
C TYR A 205 14.26 18.84 21.00
N GLY A 206 13.09 18.23 21.20
CA GLY A 206 12.78 17.46 22.42
C GLY A 206 12.09 18.26 23.53
N ARG A 207 11.98 19.59 23.39
CA ARG A 207 11.11 20.40 24.26
C ARG A 207 9.64 20.05 24.00
N THR A 208 9.04 19.33 24.93
CA THR A 208 7.61 19.06 24.94
C THR A 208 6.88 20.21 25.63
N ALA A 209 5.70 20.58 25.15
CA ALA A 209 4.85 21.50 25.89
C ALA A 209 4.47 20.85 27.23
N GLU A 210 4.50 21.62 28.32
CA GLU A 210 3.95 21.16 29.60
C GLU A 210 2.44 21.00 29.45
N VAL A 211 1.96 19.77 29.60
CA VAL A 211 0.54 19.42 29.39
C VAL A 211 -0.01 18.82 30.67
N LEU A 212 -1.21 19.25 31.08
CA LEU A 212 -1.88 18.71 32.25
C LEU A 212 -1.95 17.16 32.20
N PRO A 213 -1.69 16.46 33.32
CA PRO A 213 -1.77 14.99 33.40
C PRO A 213 -3.11 14.43 32.93
N THR A 214 -4.21 15.16 33.13
CA THR A 214 -5.56 14.80 32.68
C THR A 214 -5.66 14.72 31.17
N VAL A 215 -5.06 15.67 30.46
CA VAL A 215 -5.02 15.66 28.99
C VAL A 215 -4.19 14.46 28.52
N ARG A 216 -3.09 14.14 29.21
CA ARG A 216 -2.27 12.94 28.94
C ARG A 216 -3.09 11.65 29.03
N ARG A 217 -3.80 11.46 30.14
CA ARG A 217 -4.65 10.28 30.37
C ARG A 217 -5.82 10.19 29.40
N THR A 218 -6.55 11.28 29.19
CA THR A 218 -7.69 11.30 28.25
C THR A 218 -7.26 10.94 26.84
N THR A 219 -6.13 11.46 26.36
CA THR A 219 -5.61 11.06 25.04
C THR A 219 -5.26 9.58 24.99
N ALA A 220 -4.58 9.03 26.00
CA ALA A 220 -4.26 7.60 26.04
C ALA A 220 -5.52 6.73 26.04
N VAL A 221 -6.51 7.08 26.86
CA VAL A 221 -7.81 6.39 26.93
C VAL A 221 -8.57 6.49 25.62
N LEU A 222 -8.64 7.68 25.01
CA LEU A 222 -9.29 7.90 23.71
C LEU A 222 -8.60 7.10 22.60
N THR A 223 -7.27 7.09 22.55
CA THR A 223 -6.53 6.35 21.52
C THR A 223 -6.63 4.84 21.71
N LEU A 224 -6.43 4.33 22.93
CA LEU A 224 -6.48 2.88 23.20
C LEU A 224 -7.91 2.36 23.13
N GLY A 225 -8.85 3.06 23.79
CA GLY A 225 -10.28 2.74 23.74
C GLY A 225 -10.84 2.85 22.33
N GLY A 226 -10.42 3.86 21.56
CA GLY A 226 -10.78 3.97 20.15
C GLY A 226 -10.25 2.81 19.30
N LEU A 227 -8.98 2.42 19.49
CA LEU A 227 -8.39 1.28 18.78
C LEU A 227 -9.11 -0.04 19.12
N LEU A 228 -9.41 -0.27 20.39
CA LEU A 228 -10.18 -1.43 20.85
C LEU A 228 -11.61 -1.40 20.29
N GLY A 229 -12.24 -0.23 20.24
CA GLY A 229 -13.56 -0.03 19.62
C GLY A 229 -13.54 -0.32 18.12
N VAL A 230 -12.48 0.06 17.40
CA VAL A 230 -12.33 -0.29 15.98
C VAL A 230 -12.19 -1.81 15.79
N CYS A 231 -11.41 -2.48 16.65
CA CYS A 231 -11.30 -3.94 16.63
C CYS A 231 -12.64 -4.62 16.91
N ALA A 232 -13.34 -4.20 17.97
CA ALA A 232 -14.64 -4.75 18.36
C ALA A 232 -15.72 -4.49 17.28
N GLY A 233 -15.76 -3.29 16.72
CA GLY A 233 -16.70 -2.93 15.65
C GLY A 233 -16.43 -3.69 14.36
N THR A 234 -15.16 -3.87 13.98
CA THR A 234 -14.79 -4.70 12.83
C THR A 234 -15.17 -6.16 13.05
N TYR A 235 -14.93 -6.70 14.24
CA TYR A 235 -15.35 -8.05 14.61
C TYR A 235 -16.88 -8.19 14.52
N GLY A 236 -17.64 -7.24 15.07
CA GLY A 236 -19.10 -7.24 14.98
C GLY A 236 -19.61 -7.20 13.53
N LEU A 237 -18.94 -6.48 12.62
CA LEU A 237 -19.32 -6.49 11.20
C LEU A 237 -19.03 -7.82 10.49
N LEU A 238 -18.20 -8.69 11.07
CA LEU A 238 -17.87 -10.00 10.53
C LEU A 238 -18.79 -11.11 11.10
N THR A 239 -19.54 -10.84 12.16
CA THR A 239 -20.47 -11.79 12.77
C THR A 239 -21.90 -11.53 12.28
N GLU A 240 -22.69 -12.59 12.14
CA GLU A 240 -24.09 -12.50 11.69
C GLU A 240 -24.96 -11.73 12.71
N GLU A 241 -24.66 -11.88 14.00
CA GLU A 241 -25.35 -11.18 15.10
C GLU A 241 -24.94 -9.71 15.24
N GLY A 242 -23.82 -9.30 14.64
CA GLY A 242 -23.25 -7.97 14.83
C GLY A 242 -23.71 -6.89 13.86
N GLY A 243 -24.73 -7.18 13.04
CA GLY A 243 -25.26 -6.22 12.05
C GLY A 243 -25.77 -4.90 12.65
N SER A 244 -26.32 -4.91 13.87
CA SER A 244 -26.89 -3.72 14.52
C SER A 244 -25.87 -2.90 15.31
N TYR A 245 -24.94 -3.55 16.02
CA TYR A 245 -23.97 -2.87 16.89
C TYR A 245 -22.58 -2.69 16.26
N GLY A 246 -22.22 -3.49 15.25
CA GLY A 246 -20.87 -3.46 14.65
C GLY A 246 -20.54 -2.11 14.01
N LEU A 247 -21.45 -1.56 13.20
CA LEU A 247 -21.29 -0.26 12.56
C LEU A 247 -21.19 0.92 13.56
N PRO A 248 -22.12 1.10 14.52
CA PRO A 248 -22.02 2.21 15.47
C PRO A 248 -20.79 2.09 16.38
N VAL A 249 -20.42 0.88 16.83
CA VAL A 249 -19.20 0.66 17.63
C VAL A 249 -17.94 0.99 16.83
N LEU A 250 -17.89 0.60 15.55
CA LEU A 250 -16.78 0.94 14.66
C LEU A 250 -16.64 2.47 14.50
N LEU A 251 -17.75 3.16 14.24
CA LEU A 251 -17.75 4.62 14.07
C LEU A 251 -17.37 5.36 15.36
N ALA A 252 -17.89 4.92 16.51
CA ALA A 252 -17.54 5.47 17.82
C ALA A 252 -16.07 5.23 18.15
N GLY A 253 -15.56 4.02 17.90
CA GLY A 253 -14.14 3.68 18.07
C GLY A 253 -13.23 4.52 17.18
N LEU A 254 -13.60 4.70 15.90
CA LEU A 254 -12.86 5.54 14.97
C LEU A 254 -12.86 7.01 15.43
N ALA A 255 -14.02 7.54 15.85
CA ALA A 255 -14.13 8.90 16.36
C ALA A 255 -13.30 9.11 17.63
N ALA A 256 -13.32 8.16 18.57
CA ALA A 256 -12.50 8.19 19.77
C ALA A 256 -11.00 8.15 19.44
N ALA A 257 -10.57 7.28 18.52
CA ALA A 257 -9.18 7.19 18.10
C ALA A 257 -8.69 8.48 17.43
N LEU A 258 -9.50 9.04 16.51
CA LEU A 258 -9.21 10.31 15.85
C LEU A 258 -9.21 11.49 16.84
N GLY A 259 -10.15 11.52 17.77
CA GLY A 259 -10.20 12.52 18.84
C GLY A 259 -8.98 12.46 19.74
N GLY A 260 -8.54 11.26 20.12
CA GLY A 260 -7.30 11.04 20.85
C GLY A 260 -6.07 11.55 20.08
N LEU A 261 -5.93 11.20 18.81
CA LEU A 261 -4.84 11.68 17.96
C LEU A 261 -4.86 13.20 17.77
N TRP A 262 -6.04 13.80 17.64
CA TRP A 262 -6.22 15.24 17.50
C TRP A 262 -5.86 15.99 18.78
N LEU A 263 -6.32 15.49 19.94
CA LEU A 263 -5.99 16.05 21.26
C LEU A 263 -4.49 15.90 21.56
N GLY A 264 -3.89 14.76 21.19
CA GLY A 264 -2.45 14.56 21.24
C GLY A 264 -1.67 15.48 20.29
N GLY A 265 -2.25 15.82 19.14
CA GLY A 265 -1.67 16.73 18.16
C GLY A 265 -1.52 18.17 18.64
N ARG A 266 -2.41 18.63 19.52
CA ARG A 266 -2.35 19.97 20.14
C ARG A 266 -1.14 20.18 21.06
N ARG A 267 -0.42 19.12 21.41
CA ARG A 267 0.77 19.17 22.28
C ARG A 267 2.06 19.51 21.54
N SER A 268 2.05 19.41 20.21
CA SER A 268 3.23 19.65 19.40
C SER A 268 3.34 21.13 19.06
N LEU A 269 4.31 21.83 19.68
CA LEU A 269 4.75 23.17 19.28
C LEU A 269 5.45 23.07 17.92
N ARG A 270 4.66 22.93 16.85
CA ARG A 270 5.17 22.76 15.48
C ARG A 270 4.89 24.01 14.66
N THR A 271 5.95 24.67 14.23
CA THR A 271 5.87 25.64 13.15
C THR A 271 6.00 24.91 11.81
N ARG A 272 5.10 25.18 10.86
CA ARG A 272 5.15 24.58 9.51
C ARG A 272 5.70 25.61 8.54
N TYR A 273 6.96 25.43 8.13
CA TYR A 273 7.53 26.21 7.04
C TYR A 273 6.85 25.80 5.72
N ARG A 274 5.95 26.66 5.23
CA ARG A 274 5.01 26.45 4.10
C ARG A 274 4.05 25.26 4.30
N PRO A 275 2.88 25.47 4.93
CA PRO A 275 1.87 24.42 5.04
C PRO A 275 1.35 24.01 3.66
N ASP A 276 1.39 22.71 3.36
CA ASP A 276 0.63 22.14 2.23
C ASP A 276 -0.86 22.25 2.58
N ALA A 277 -1.56 23.22 1.98
CA ALA A 277 -2.98 23.42 2.19
C ALA A 277 -3.79 22.36 1.41
N TRP A 278 -4.84 21.85 2.04
CA TRP A 278 -5.76 20.91 1.41
C TRP A 278 -6.69 21.66 0.44
N GLY A 279 -6.24 21.84 -0.81
CA GLY A 279 -7.00 22.55 -1.83
C GLY A 279 -8.15 21.73 -2.44
N ALA A 280 -8.97 22.38 -3.27
CA ALA A 280 -10.08 21.75 -3.99
C ALA A 280 -9.64 20.51 -4.80
N ARG A 281 -8.43 20.54 -5.40
CA ARG A 281 -7.87 19.40 -6.13
C ARG A 281 -7.63 18.18 -5.24
N ALA A 282 -7.18 18.39 -4.00
CA ALA A 282 -6.97 17.31 -3.04
C ALA A 282 -8.31 16.68 -2.61
N TRP A 283 -9.34 17.51 -2.40
CA TRP A 283 -10.71 17.05 -2.17
C TRP A 283 -11.27 16.25 -3.34
N LEU A 284 -11.06 16.70 -4.58
CA LEU A 284 -11.54 15.98 -5.76
C LEU A 284 -10.84 14.62 -5.92
N VAL A 285 -9.53 14.55 -5.72
CA VAL A 285 -8.77 13.27 -5.76
C VAL A 285 -9.23 12.33 -4.64
N ALA A 286 -9.34 12.83 -3.41
CA ALA A 286 -9.82 12.02 -2.29
C ALA A 286 -11.26 11.55 -2.48
N GLY A 287 -12.14 12.48 -2.84
CA GLY A 287 -13.55 12.28 -3.10
C GLY A 287 -13.80 11.28 -4.22
N SER A 288 -13.02 11.30 -5.30
CA SER A 288 -13.13 10.31 -6.37
C SER A 288 -12.91 8.88 -5.88
N GLY A 289 -11.92 8.65 -5.00
CA GLY A 289 -11.69 7.33 -4.41
C GLY A 289 -12.79 6.91 -3.44
N VAL A 290 -13.28 7.84 -2.62
CA VAL A 290 -14.40 7.59 -1.70
C VAL A 290 -15.68 7.29 -2.46
N ALA A 291 -15.94 8.00 -3.57
CA ALA A 291 -17.06 7.76 -4.46
C ALA A 291 -16.98 6.37 -5.11
N VAL A 292 -15.81 5.99 -5.66
CA VAL A 292 -15.61 4.63 -6.20
C VAL A 292 -15.88 3.56 -5.13
N ALA A 293 -15.34 3.73 -3.92
CA ALA A 293 -15.53 2.76 -2.84
C ALA A 293 -17.00 2.65 -2.39
N SER A 294 -17.66 3.79 -2.13
CA SER A 294 -19.05 3.83 -1.67
C SER A 294 -20.02 3.30 -2.73
N LEU A 295 -19.86 3.69 -4.00
CA LEU A 295 -20.70 3.19 -5.09
C LEU A 295 -20.50 1.70 -5.33
N MET A 296 -19.27 1.17 -5.21
CA MET A 296 -19.02 -0.27 -5.34
C MET A 296 -19.56 -1.07 -4.16
N VAL A 297 -19.54 -0.50 -2.94
CA VAL A 297 -20.20 -1.10 -1.77
C VAL A 297 -21.72 -1.11 -1.97
N ALA A 298 -22.31 -0.01 -2.43
CA ALA A 298 -23.73 0.09 -2.72
C ALA A 298 -24.16 -0.87 -3.85
N ALA A 299 -23.36 -0.97 -4.91
CA ALA A 299 -23.60 -1.93 -5.98
C ALA A 299 -23.55 -3.37 -5.47
N ALA A 300 -22.61 -3.68 -4.56
CA ALA A 300 -22.49 -5.01 -3.95
C ALA A 300 -23.66 -5.36 -3.02
N SER A 301 -24.36 -4.37 -2.46
CA SER A 301 -25.61 -4.60 -1.72
C SER A 301 -26.84 -4.70 -2.61
N TYR A 302 -26.85 -4.02 -3.77
CA TYR A 302 -28.01 -4.01 -4.66
C TYR A 302 -28.06 -5.23 -5.59
N ASP A 303 -26.94 -5.59 -6.21
CA ASP A 303 -26.83 -6.74 -7.12
C ASP A 303 -25.52 -7.51 -6.88
N PRO A 304 -25.48 -8.41 -5.87
CA PRO A 304 -24.30 -9.22 -5.59
C PRO A 304 -23.89 -10.14 -6.74
N VAL A 305 -24.85 -10.56 -7.58
CA VAL A 305 -24.63 -11.54 -8.65
C VAL A 305 -23.85 -10.92 -9.80
N ALA A 306 -24.17 -9.68 -10.20
CA ALA A 306 -23.42 -8.98 -11.25
C ALA A 306 -21.95 -8.71 -10.88
N LEU A 307 -21.64 -8.56 -9.58
CA LEU A 307 -20.28 -8.32 -9.08
C LEU A 307 -19.48 -9.60 -8.83
N ARG A 308 -20.16 -10.74 -8.76
CA ARG A 308 -19.57 -12.06 -8.53
C ARG A 308 -20.14 -13.08 -9.52
N PRO A 309 -19.70 -13.01 -10.79
CA PRO A 309 -20.19 -13.94 -11.81
C PRO A 309 -19.90 -15.39 -11.37
N GLY A 310 -20.93 -16.23 -11.46
CA GLY A 310 -20.82 -17.65 -11.17
C GLY A 310 -19.90 -18.36 -12.16
N VAL A 311 -19.24 -19.41 -11.69
CA VAL A 311 -18.40 -20.30 -12.52
C VAL A 311 -19.09 -21.64 -12.82
N VAL A 312 -20.24 -21.91 -12.19
CA VAL A 312 -21.08 -23.09 -12.42
C VAL A 312 -22.54 -22.62 -12.52
N PRO A 313 -23.20 -22.68 -13.69
CA PRO A 313 -22.65 -23.02 -15.01
C PRO A 313 -21.65 -21.97 -15.54
N LEU A 314 -20.82 -22.37 -16.51
CA LEU A 314 -19.81 -21.49 -17.11
C LEU A 314 -20.49 -20.45 -18.03
N VAL A 315 -20.68 -19.23 -17.53
CA VAL A 315 -21.31 -18.12 -18.28
C VAL A 315 -20.31 -16.99 -18.43
N ALA A 316 -20.26 -16.38 -19.64
CA ALA A 316 -19.41 -15.24 -19.89
C ALA A 316 -19.81 -14.06 -18.98
N PRO A 317 -18.88 -13.45 -18.23
CA PRO A 317 -19.21 -12.36 -17.34
C PRO A 317 -19.64 -11.13 -18.16
N THR A 318 -20.79 -10.57 -17.82
CA THR A 318 -21.24 -9.30 -18.40
C THR A 318 -20.57 -8.13 -17.69
N LEU A 319 -20.42 -7.00 -18.39
CA LEU A 319 -19.94 -5.75 -17.80
C LEU A 319 -21.13 -4.95 -17.23
N PRO A 320 -21.33 -4.91 -15.90
CA PRO A 320 -22.39 -4.09 -15.34
C PRO A 320 -22.02 -2.60 -15.49
N LEU A 321 -22.84 -1.87 -16.24
CA LEU A 321 -22.53 -0.50 -16.68
C LEU A 321 -22.43 0.49 -15.51
N TRP A 322 -23.27 0.35 -14.49
CA TRP A 322 -23.22 1.21 -13.31
C TRP A 322 -21.92 1.03 -12.51
N PRO A 323 -21.55 -0.19 -12.04
CA PRO A 323 -20.25 -0.40 -11.39
C PRO A 323 -19.07 0.04 -12.26
N ALA A 324 -19.13 -0.18 -13.57
CA ALA A 324 -18.10 0.29 -14.49
C ALA A 324 -17.99 1.84 -14.48
N ALA A 325 -19.12 2.55 -14.58
CA ALA A 325 -19.17 4.01 -14.49
C ALA A 325 -18.66 4.53 -13.14
N ALA A 326 -18.98 3.84 -12.04
CA ALA A 326 -18.46 4.17 -10.71
C ALA A 326 -16.92 4.08 -10.66
N ILE A 327 -16.33 3.04 -11.24
CA ILE A 327 -14.87 2.86 -11.32
C ILE A 327 -14.22 3.98 -12.16
N LEU A 328 -14.87 4.43 -13.22
CA LEU A 328 -14.35 5.52 -14.07
C LEU A 328 -14.20 6.85 -13.33
N LEU A 329 -14.95 7.10 -12.25
CA LEU A 329 -14.70 8.26 -11.37
C LEU A 329 -13.27 8.24 -10.81
N GLY A 330 -12.67 7.05 -10.67
CA GLY A 330 -11.28 6.87 -10.27
C GLY A 330 -10.26 7.47 -11.24
N LEU A 331 -10.64 7.83 -12.47
CA LEU A 331 -9.77 8.52 -13.44
C LEU A 331 -9.60 10.01 -13.16
N LEU A 332 -10.46 10.60 -12.33
CA LEU A 332 -10.46 12.03 -12.03
C LEU A 332 -9.07 12.60 -11.65
N PRO A 333 -8.22 11.90 -10.85
CA PRO A 333 -6.86 12.37 -10.54
C PRO A 333 -5.97 12.53 -11.77
N ALA A 334 -6.21 11.77 -12.84
CA ALA A 334 -5.45 11.90 -14.08
C ALA A 334 -5.69 13.25 -14.78
N PHE A 335 -6.77 13.97 -14.47
CA PHE A 335 -7.08 15.28 -15.06
C PHE A 335 -6.86 16.43 -14.06
N VAL A 336 -7.18 16.22 -12.79
CA VAL A 336 -7.20 17.29 -11.78
C VAL A 336 -5.89 17.45 -11.03
N ALA A 337 -5.07 16.41 -10.92
CA ALA A 337 -3.79 16.52 -10.20
C ALA A 337 -2.82 17.47 -10.95
N PRO A 338 -1.92 18.18 -10.25
CA PRO A 338 -0.88 18.96 -10.92
C PRO A 338 -0.01 18.08 -11.82
N ALA A 339 0.40 18.60 -12.98
CA ALA A 339 1.37 17.90 -13.83
C ALA A 339 2.72 17.80 -13.11
N PRO A 340 3.45 16.67 -13.23
CA PRO A 340 4.81 16.57 -12.73
C PRO A 340 5.67 17.68 -13.33
N GLN A 341 6.36 18.46 -12.49
CA GLN A 341 7.34 19.43 -12.97
C GLN A 341 8.46 18.64 -13.66
N ARG A 342 8.57 18.77 -14.99
CA ARG A 342 9.73 18.24 -15.72
C ARG A 342 10.98 18.97 -15.19
N PRO A 343 12.11 18.27 -14.98
CA PRO A 343 13.36 18.94 -14.67
C PRO A 343 13.60 20.02 -15.71
N ARG A 344 13.74 21.27 -15.29
CA ARG A 344 14.18 22.34 -16.19
C ARG A 344 15.54 21.90 -16.70
N THR A 345 15.67 21.66 -18.01
CA THR A 345 16.97 21.53 -18.66
C THR A 345 17.82 22.71 -18.21
N PRO A 346 19.01 22.51 -17.63
CA PRO A 346 19.86 23.64 -17.27
C PRO A 346 20.06 24.47 -18.53
N ALA A 347 19.67 25.75 -18.48
CA ALA A 347 19.92 26.67 -19.57
C ALA A 347 21.42 26.62 -19.86
N HIS A 348 21.79 26.39 -21.12
CA HIS A 348 23.18 26.49 -21.54
C HIS A 348 23.73 27.83 -21.04
N PRO A 349 24.89 27.86 -20.36
CA PRO A 349 25.51 29.12 -20.00
C PRO A 349 25.72 29.90 -21.31
N SER A 350 25.05 31.04 -21.42
CA SER A 350 25.26 31.99 -22.49
C SER A 350 26.76 32.31 -22.56
N PRO A 351 27.41 32.24 -23.73
CA PRO A 351 28.83 32.50 -23.84
C PRO A 351 29.11 33.91 -23.34
N LEU A 352 29.96 34.00 -22.32
CA LEU A 352 30.46 35.27 -21.80
C LEU A 352 31.08 36.03 -22.97
N LYS A 353 30.53 37.20 -23.26
CA LYS A 353 31.08 38.14 -24.23
C LYS A 353 32.40 38.65 -23.65
N GLU A 354 33.52 38.29 -24.24
CA GLU A 354 34.84 38.81 -23.85
C GLU A 354 34.83 40.34 -23.97
N PRO A 355 35.26 41.07 -22.93
CA PRO A 355 35.45 42.52 -23.03
C PRO A 355 36.68 42.80 -23.91
N SER A 356 36.44 43.57 -24.97
CA SER A 356 37.43 44.13 -25.90
C SER A 356 38.34 45.16 -25.27
#